data_AF-A0A2N2CPG5-F1
#
_entry.id   AF-A0A2N2CPG5-F1
#
_cell.length_a   1.000
_cell.length_b   1.000
_cell.length_c   1.000
_cell.angle_alpha   90.00
_cell.angle_beta   90.00
_cell.angle_gamma   90.00
#
_symmetry.space_group_name_H-M   'P 1'
#
loop_
_entity.id
_entity.type
_entity.pdbx_description
1 polymer ?
#
loop_
_entity_poly.entity_id
_entity_poly.type
_entity_poly.pdbx_seq_one_letter_code
_entity_poly.pdbx_strand_id
1 'polypeptide(L)'
;MTPIICPQCGSTNTSPSTLPLLYCRDCQIEFGGDHQELVAETRLIVLNTYQQGAASQNLTFSKTAAGATIEGPFLCYYPDLPEIYISQLQWQQLLEGFFKLHVTDWKSEYQSDTPDDFGWDLKIICENQEPLISRGWGCYPPYWAALMDLFTSLGLPNIGNKLGQNFLQLQTQSH
;
A
#
# COMPACT_ATOMS: atom_id res chain seq x y z
N MET A 1 -8.40 -13.12 -16.93
CA MET A 1 -8.71 -12.49 -15.62
C MET A 1 -7.70 -13.00 -14.63
N THR A 2 -7.00 -12.12 -13.94
CA THR A 2 -6.13 -12.47 -12.81
C THR A 2 -6.99 -13.08 -11.71
N PRO A 3 -6.59 -14.18 -11.07
CA PRO A 3 -7.38 -14.76 -9.98
C PRO A 3 -7.50 -13.76 -8.84
N ILE A 4 -8.69 -13.72 -8.22
CA ILE A 4 -8.92 -13.00 -6.98
C ILE A 4 -8.24 -13.78 -5.86
N ILE A 5 -7.48 -13.09 -5.02
CA ILE A 5 -6.73 -13.67 -3.92
C ILE A 5 -7.37 -13.20 -2.62
N CYS A 6 -7.58 -14.10 -1.67
CA CYS A 6 -8.04 -13.72 -0.35
C CYS A 6 -6.95 -12.91 0.38
N PRO A 7 -7.22 -11.67 0.81
CA PRO A 7 -6.23 -10.81 1.49
C PRO A 7 -5.77 -11.36 2.85
N GLN A 8 -6.56 -12.26 3.43
CA GLN A 8 -6.29 -12.86 4.74
C GLN A 8 -5.33 -14.06 4.66
N CYS A 9 -5.51 -14.95 3.68
CA CYS A 9 -4.78 -16.22 3.62
C CYS A 9 -4.03 -16.49 2.31
N GLY A 10 -4.16 -15.63 1.31
CA GLY A 10 -3.50 -15.81 0.01
C GLY A 10 -4.13 -16.88 -0.89
N SER A 11 -5.24 -17.50 -0.47
CA SER A 11 -5.93 -18.49 -1.30
C SER A 11 -6.64 -17.86 -2.50
N THR A 12 -6.64 -18.56 -3.64
CA THR A 12 -7.45 -18.23 -4.81
C THR A 12 -8.81 -18.95 -4.81
N ASN A 13 -9.12 -19.75 -3.78
CA ASN A 13 -10.37 -20.49 -3.65
C ASN A 13 -11.51 -19.58 -3.15
N THR A 14 -11.84 -18.58 -3.97
CA THR A 14 -12.83 -17.54 -3.65
C THR A 14 -14.08 -17.69 -4.51
N SER A 15 -15.23 -17.30 -3.97
CA SER A 15 -16.49 -17.23 -4.73
C SER A 15 -17.26 -15.95 -4.39
N PRO A 16 -18.18 -15.49 -5.26
CA PRO A 16 -19.11 -14.42 -4.91
C PRO A 16 -19.92 -14.79 -3.65
N SER A 17 -20.12 -13.83 -2.74
CA SER A 17 -21.10 -13.93 -1.65
C SER A 17 -22.32 -13.08 -1.99
N THR A 18 -22.35 -11.82 -1.54
CA THR A 18 -23.35 -10.80 -1.90
C THR A 18 -22.62 -9.65 -2.56
N LEU A 19 -22.80 -9.43 -3.87
CA LEU A 19 -22.09 -8.36 -4.58
C LEU A 19 -22.21 -7.03 -3.82
N PRO A 20 -21.09 -6.32 -3.56
CA PRO A 20 -19.73 -6.52 -4.09
C PRO A 20 -18.80 -7.45 -3.25
N LEU A 21 -19.30 -8.17 -2.25
CA LEU A 21 -18.54 -9.03 -1.37
C LEU A 21 -18.15 -10.37 -2.00
N LEU A 22 -16.97 -10.84 -1.61
CA LEU A 22 -16.37 -12.12 -1.98
C LEU A 22 -16.22 -12.98 -0.72
N TYR A 23 -16.20 -14.30 -0.89
CA TYR A 23 -16.02 -15.26 0.19
C TYR A 23 -14.83 -16.18 -0.11
N CYS A 24 -13.90 -16.28 0.84
CA CYS A 24 -12.81 -17.25 0.77
C CYS A 24 -13.25 -18.59 1.37
N ARG A 25 -13.18 -19.66 0.60
CA ARG A 25 -13.59 -21.00 1.04
C ARG A 25 -12.58 -21.66 1.99
N ASP A 26 -11.33 -21.24 1.96
CA ASP A 26 -10.27 -21.85 2.75
C ASP A 26 -10.21 -21.27 4.17
N CYS A 27 -10.35 -19.95 4.33
CA CYS A 27 -10.39 -19.31 5.66
C CYS A 27 -11.80 -18.92 6.11
N GLN A 28 -12.82 -19.14 5.28
CA GLN A 28 -14.24 -18.89 5.59
C GLN A 28 -14.57 -17.43 5.95
N ILE A 29 -13.83 -16.47 5.39
CA ILE A 29 -13.98 -15.03 5.63
C ILE A 29 -14.53 -14.34 4.37
N GLU A 30 -15.43 -13.38 4.58
CA GLU A 30 -15.86 -12.43 3.54
C GLU A 30 -14.88 -11.25 3.45
N PHE A 31 -14.66 -10.75 2.24
CA PHE A 31 -13.78 -9.62 1.99
C PHE A 31 -14.22 -8.83 0.75
N GLY A 32 -13.63 -7.66 0.55
CA GLY A 32 -14.05 -6.69 -0.45
C GLY A 32 -15.20 -5.84 0.05
N GLY A 33 -15.97 -5.27 -0.87
CA GLY A 33 -17.01 -4.32 -0.52
C GLY A 33 -17.12 -3.21 -1.55
N ASP A 34 -18.07 -2.30 -1.29
CA ASP A 34 -18.09 -1.02 -1.99
C ASP A 34 -17.07 -0.10 -1.31
N HIS A 35 -16.18 0.47 -2.10
CA HIS A 35 -15.12 1.36 -1.63
C HIS A 35 -15.31 2.79 -2.13
N GLN A 36 -16.45 3.13 -2.75
CA GLN A 36 -16.71 4.48 -3.27
C GLN A 36 -16.61 5.56 -2.17
N GLU A 37 -17.18 5.30 -1.00
CA GLU A 37 -17.10 6.21 0.15
C GLU A 37 -15.66 6.35 0.65
N LEU A 38 -14.94 5.23 0.76
CA LEU A 38 -13.52 5.24 1.16
C LEU A 38 -12.64 6.04 0.18
N VAL A 39 -12.89 5.92 -1.13
CA VAL A 39 -12.19 6.72 -2.14
C VAL A 39 -12.45 8.23 -1.94
N ALA A 40 -13.68 8.61 -1.58
CA ALA A 40 -14.01 10.02 -1.35
C ALA A 40 -13.41 10.55 -0.02
N GLU A 41 -13.41 9.72 1.02
CA GLU A 41 -13.10 10.09 2.40
C GLU A 41 -11.63 9.94 2.77
N THR A 42 -10.84 9.14 2.04
CA THR A 42 -9.41 8.97 2.36
C THR A 42 -8.69 10.33 2.36
N ARG A 43 -7.95 10.60 3.43
CA ARG A 43 -7.16 11.83 3.64
C ARG A 43 -5.67 11.55 3.69
N LEU A 44 -5.29 10.41 4.25
CA LEU A 44 -3.88 10.06 4.45
C LEU A 44 -3.64 8.57 4.20
N ILE A 45 -2.58 8.25 3.48
CA ILE A 45 -2.00 6.90 3.42
C ILE A 45 -0.53 7.03 3.84
N VAL A 46 -0.13 6.28 4.86
CA VAL A 46 1.25 6.25 5.36
C VAL A 46 1.75 4.82 5.26
N LEU A 47 2.83 4.60 4.51
CA LEU A 47 3.55 3.34 4.48
C LEU A 47 4.95 3.55 5.04
N ASN A 48 5.27 2.88 6.14
CA ASN A 48 6.62 2.81 6.67
C ASN A 48 7.23 1.45 6.40
N THR A 49 8.52 1.44 6.10
CA THR A 49 9.35 0.24 6.13
C THR A 49 10.60 0.49 6.95
N TYR A 50 11.06 -0.51 7.67
CA TYR A 50 12.18 -0.38 8.60
C TYR A 50 12.98 -1.67 8.64
N GLN A 51 14.29 -1.52 8.86
CA GLN A 51 15.20 -2.64 9.01
C GLN A 51 16.13 -2.41 10.19
N GLN A 52 16.41 -3.45 10.98
CA GLN A 52 17.35 -3.34 12.08
C GLN A 52 18.72 -2.83 11.59
N GLY A 53 19.23 -1.78 12.24
CA GLY A 53 20.52 -1.17 11.89
C GLY A 53 20.51 -0.27 10.65
N ALA A 54 19.34 -0.01 10.04
CA ALA A 54 19.18 0.92 8.93
C ALA A 54 18.16 2.03 9.24
N ALA A 55 18.22 3.12 8.49
CA ALA A 55 17.20 4.16 8.56
C ALA A 55 15.85 3.62 8.05
N SER A 56 14.74 4.05 8.64
CA SER A 56 13.41 3.75 8.11
C SER A 56 13.14 4.52 6.81
N GLN A 57 12.26 3.96 5.99
CA GLN A 57 11.68 4.62 4.83
C GLN A 57 10.20 4.88 5.10
N ASN A 58 9.70 6.02 4.66
CA ASN A 58 8.30 6.41 4.80
C ASN A 58 7.77 6.88 3.44
N LEU A 59 6.56 6.51 3.06
CA LEU A 59 5.81 7.14 1.98
C LEU A 59 4.51 7.64 2.57
N THR A 60 4.26 8.94 2.47
CA THR A 60 3.06 9.59 2.97
C THR A 60 2.33 10.27 1.82
N PHE A 61 1.09 9.87 1.58
CA PHE A 61 0.20 10.50 0.61
C PHE A 61 -0.84 11.32 1.37
N SER A 62 -0.86 12.63 1.17
CA SER A 62 -1.76 13.56 1.87
C SER A 62 -2.70 14.23 0.88
N LYS A 63 -4.01 14.06 1.07
CA LYS A 63 -5.02 14.71 0.21
C LYS A 63 -4.95 16.22 0.35
N THR A 64 -5.02 16.92 -0.78
CA THR A 64 -5.10 18.38 -0.88
C THR A 64 -6.34 18.80 -1.69
N ALA A 65 -6.60 20.11 -1.76
CA ALA A 65 -7.69 20.63 -2.60
C ALA A 65 -7.46 20.37 -4.11
N ALA A 66 -6.21 20.20 -4.55
CA ALA A 66 -5.85 20.01 -5.96
C ALA A 66 -5.59 18.53 -6.34
N GLY A 67 -5.60 17.62 -5.36
CA GLY A 67 -5.26 16.21 -5.53
C GLY A 67 -4.60 15.66 -4.27
N ALA A 68 -3.30 15.34 -4.34
CA ALA A 68 -2.52 14.92 -3.17
C ALA A 68 -1.04 15.31 -3.29
N THR A 69 -0.38 15.47 -2.15
CA THR A 69 1.08 15.50 -2.03
C THR A 69 1.59 14.11 -1.66
N ILE A 70 2.82 13.82 -2.08
CA ILE A 70 3.53 12.58 -1.75
C ILE A 70 4.89 12.97 -1.14
N GLU A 71 5.09 12.54 0.10
CA GLU A 71 6.30 12.75 0.88
C GLU A 71 7.00 11.40 1.10
N GLY A 72 8.33 11.40 1.21
CA GLY A 72 9.08 10.20 1.58
C GLY A 72 10.58 10.42 1.74
N PRO A 73 11.41 9.37 1.89
CA PRO A 73 12.84 9.50 2.20
C PRO A 73 13.65 10.14 1.07
N PHE A 74 12.99 10.56 -0.02
CA PHE A 74 13.55 11.42 -1.06
C PHE A 74 14.31 12.60 -0.46
N LEU A 75 13.79 13.20 0.62
CA LEU A 75 14.38 14.37 1.26
C LEU A 75 15.70 14.06 1.99
N CYS A 76 15.92 12.83 2.44
CA CYS A 76 17.18 12.45 3.11
C CYS A 76 18.34 12.30 2.12
N TYR A 77 18.04 11.95 0.86
CA TYR A 77 19.03 11.77 -0.20
C TYR A 77 19.08 12.96 -1.17
N TYR A 78 18.01 13.75 -1.24
CA TYR A 78 17.82 14.90 -2.11
C TYR A 78 16.97 15.95 -1.38
N PRO A 79 17.57 16.78 -0.50
CA PRO A 79 16.85 17.79 0.27
C PRO A 79 16.15 18.85 -0.61
N ASP A 80 16.55 18.96 -1.88
CA ASP A 80 16.00 19.90 -2.86
C ASP A 80 14.92 19.28 -3.77
N LEU A 81 14.56 18.00 -3.57
CA LEU A 81 13.54 17.36 -4.38
C LEU A 81 12.17 17.97 -4.00
N PRO A 82 11.45 18.58 -4.95
CA PRO A 82 10.15 19.18 -4.67
C PRO A 82 9.19 18.11 -4.13
N GLU A 83 8.27 18.52 -3.25
CA GLU A 83 7.10 17.71 -2.91
C GLU A 83 6.49 17.17 -4.22
N ILE A 84 6.25 15.86 -4.27
CA ILE A 84 5.67 15.26 -5.46
C ILE A 84 4.16 15.49 -5.38
N TYR A 85 3.60 16.17 -6.38
CA TYR A 85 2.16 16.42 -6.45
C TYR A 85 1.52 15.53 -7.49
N ILE A 86 0.34 15.00 -7.15
CA ILE A 86 -0.54 14.33 -8.11
C ILE A 86 -1.88 15.07 -8.19
N SER A 87 -2.43 15.13 -9.40
CA SER A 87 -3.72 15.76 -9.67
C SER A 87 -4.88 15.01 -9.00
N GLN A 88 -6.04 15.65 -8.92
CA GLN A 88 -7.27 15.03 -8.41
C GLN A 88 -7.63 13.73 -9.14
N LEU A 89 -7.47 13.68 -10.47
CA LEU A 89 -7.73 12.48 -11.25
C LEU A 89 -6.74 11.35 -10.87
N GLN A 90 -5.46 11.66 -10.74
CA GLN A 90 -4.45 10.69 -10.34
C GLN A 90 -4.66 10.20 -8.91
N TRP A 91 -5.07 11.08 -7.99
CA TRP A 91 -5.42 10.70 -6.62
C TRP A 91 -6.60 9.73 -6.59
N GLN A 92 -7.66 10.02 -7.34
CA GLN A 92 -8.80 9.11 -7.46
C GLN A 92 -8.39 7.76 -8.05
N GLN A 93 -7.62 7.75 -9.14
CA GLN A 93 -7.13 6.52 -9.78
C GLN A 93 -6.23 5.69 -8.85
N LEU A 94 -5.37 6.36 -8.07
CA LEU A 94 -4.56 5.72 -7.05
C LEU A 94 -5.46 5.04 -6.01
N LEU A 95 -6.45 5.73 -5.45
CA LEU A 95 -7.34 5.17 -4.44
C LEU A 95 -8.20 4.02 -5.00
N GLU A 96 -8.71 4.14 -6.23
CA GLU A 96 -9.43 3.05 -6.89
C GLU A 96 -8.54 1.81 -7.10
N GLY A 97 -7.28 1.99 -7.46
CA GLY A 97 -6.29 0.92 -7.55
C GLY A 97 -5.95 0.33 -6.18
N PHE A 98 -5.76 1.19 -5.18
CA PHE A 98 -5.37 0.84 -3.82
C PHE A 98 -6.45 0.01 -3.11
N PHE A 99 -7.72 0.42 -3.19
CA PHE A 99 -8.81 -0.33 -2.58
C PHE A 99 -9.16 -1.63 -3.34
N LYS A 100 -8.82 -1.75 -4.63
CA LYS A 100 -8.88 -3.05 -5.35
C LYS A 100 -7.92 -4.11 -4.80
N LEU A 101 -6.92 -3.72 -4.00
CA LEU A 101 -6.01 -4.63 -3.31
C LEU A 101 -6.59 -5.13 -1.96
N HIS A 102 -7.85 -4.78 -1.66
CA HIS A 102 -8.56 -5.19 -0.45
C HIS A 102 -7.82 -4.81 0.84
N VAL A 103 -7.15 -3.65 0.84
CA VAL A 103 -6.33 -3.15 1.96
C VAL A 103 -7.10 -2.98 3.27
N THR A 104 -8.42 -2.78 3.20
CA THR A 104 -9.32 -2.74 4.36
C THR A 104 -9.51 -4.11 5.00
N ASP A 105 -9.32 -5.18 4.23
CA ASP A 105 -9.47 -6.57 4.64
C ASP A 105 -8.11 -7.23 4.92
N TRP A 106 -7.03 -6.46 5.03
CA TRP A 106 -5.74 -6.99 5.46
C TRP A 106 -5.77 -7.29 6.96
N LYS A 107 -4.93 -8.23 7.40
CA LYS A 107 -4.76 -8.48 8.84
C LYS A 107 -4.16 -7.25 9.49
N SER A 108 -4.51 -7.00 10.76
CA SER A 108 -3.82 -5.99 11.55
C SER A 108 -2.34 -6.33 11.73
N GLU A 109 -2.00 -7.63 11.82
CA GLU A 109 -0.62 -8.11 12.01
C GLU A 109 -0.27 -9.31 11.13
N TYR A 110 0.91 -9.24 10.51
CA TYR A 110 1.57 -10.32 9.77
C TYR A 110 2.89 -10.66 10.44
N GLN A 111 2.94 -11.77 11.16
CA GLN A 111 4.16 -12.23 11.85
C GLN A 111 4.72 -13.47 11.15
N SER A 112 6.04 -13.50 10.97
CA SER A 112 6.78 -14.68 10.56
C SER A 112 7.37 -15.38 11.79
N ASP A 113 7.35 -16.71 11.81
CA ASP A 113 8.06 -17.50 12.83
C ASP A 113 9.58 -17.45 12.64
N THR A 114 10.03 -16.94 11.48
CA THR A 114 11.45 -16.77 11.17
C THR A 114 11.87 -15.31 11.38
N PRO A 115 13.00 -15.06 12.05
CA PRO A 115 13.53 -13.71 12.20
C PRO A 115 14.00 -13.20 10.82
N ASP A 116 13.18 -12.35 10.20
CA ASP A 116 13.68 -11.34 9.26
C ASP A 116 14.03 -10.09 10.07
N ASP A 117 14.81 -9.18 9.51
CA ASP A 117 15.09 -7.88 10.14
C ASP A 117 14.25 -6.76 9.54
N PHE A 118 13.39 -7.08 8.57
CA PHE A 118 12.58 -6.13 7.83
C PHE A 118 11.13 -6.15 8.31
N GLY A 119 10.62 -4.95 8.62
CA GLY A 119 9.23 -4.75 8.97
C GLY A 119 8.60 -3.59 8.21
N TRP A 120 7.27 -3.54 8.28
CA TRP A 120 6.46 -2.53 7.63
C TRP A 120 5.22 -2.19 8.45
N ASP A 121 4.69 -1.00 8.27
CA ASP A 121 3.34 -0.63 8.70
C ASP A 121 2.67 0.25 7.65
N LEU A 122 1.38 -0.02 7.43
CA LEU A 122 0.48 0.72 6.57
C LEU A 122 -0.61 1.32 7.45
N LYS A 123 -0.80 2.63 7.36
CA LYS A 123 -1.87 3.36 8.04
C LYS A 123 -2.71 4.11 7.01
N ILE A 124 -4.03 3.94 7.07
CA ILE A 124 -5.00 4.63 6.22
C ILE A 124 -5.91 5.46 7.12
N ILE A 125 -6.06 6.75 6.82
CA ILE A 125 -6.96 7.66 7.53
C ILE A 125 -8.04 8.13 6.57
N CYS A 126 -9.29 7.80 6.90
CA CYS A 126 -10.48 8.33 6.26
C CYS A 126 -11.14 9.36 7.18
N GLU A 127 -11.86 10.32 6.60
CA GLU A 127 -12.63 11.29 7.37
C GLU A 127 -13.67 10.58 8.25
N ASN A 128 -13.77 10.98 9.53
CA ASN A 128 -14.73 10.44 10.51
C ASN A 128 -14.63 8.93 10.80
N GLN A 129 -13.52 8.27 10.44
CA GLN A 129 -13.29 6.85 10.73
C GLN A 129 -12.04 6.66 11.57
N GLU A 130 -12.03 5.58 12.36
CA GLU A 130 -10.80 5.15 13.04
C GLU A 130 -9.73 4.75 12.00
N PRO A 131 -8.44 5.05 12.26
CA PRO A 131 -7.38 4.67 11.34
C PRO A 131 -7.32 3.15 11.16
N LEU A 132 -7.27 2.71 9.90
CA LEU A 132 -6.97 1.33 9.57
C LEU A 132 -5.46 1.15 9.60
N ILE A 133 -5.00 0.17 10.38
CA ILE A 133 -3.57 -0.09 10.57
C ILE A 133 -3.31 -1.57 10.30
N SER A 134 -2.35 -1.84 9.42
CA SER A 134 -1.83 -3.16 9.13
C SER A 134 -0.30 -3.11 9.24
N ARG A 135 0.31 -4.10 9.87
CA ARG A 135 1.77 -4.16 10.05
C ARG A 135 2.29 -5.57 9.89
N GLY A 136 3.57 -5.69 9.58
CA GLY A 136 4.21 -7.00 9.53
C GLY A 136 5.70 -6.96 9.72
N TRP A 137 6.24 -8.14 10.03
CA TRP A 137 7.67 -8.36 10.26
C TRP A 137 8.07 -9.68 9.61
N GLY A 138 8.87 -9.61 8.55
CA GLY A 138 9.25 -10.77 7.73
C GLY A 138 8.09 -11.48 7.01
N CYS A 139 6.88 -10.90 7.02
CA CYS A 139 5.67 -11.46 6.43
C CYS A 139 4.81 -10.33 5.85
N TYR A 140 4.18 -10.58 4.71
CA TYR A 140 3.51 -9.57 3.90
C TYR A 140 2.12 -10.03 3.44
N PRO A 141 1.18 -9.10 3.21
CA PRO A 141 -0.12 -9.41 2.66
C PRO A 141 0.01 -9.96 1.23
N PRO A 142 -0.94 -10.79 0.77
CA PRO A 142 -0.87 -11.40 -0.56
C PRO A 142 -0.77 -10.39 -1.72
N TYR A 143 -1.33 -9.18 -1.54
CA TYR A 143 -1.29 -8.10 -2.52
C TYR A 143 -0.10 -7.14 -2.38
N TRP A 144 0.90 -7.47 -1.56
CA TRP A 144 2.05 -6.59 -1.30
C TRP A 144 2.79 -6.18 -2.56
N ALA A 145 3.08 -7.13 -3.46
CA ALA A 145 3.76 -6.83 -4.73
C ALA A 145 2.94 -5.86 -5.60
N ALA A 146 1.62 -6.09 -5.70
CA ALA A 146 0.72 -5.22 -6.45
C ALA A 146 0.61 -3.82 -5.83
N LEU A 147 0.74 -3.68 -4.51
CA LEU A 147 0.82 -2.39 -3.84
C LEU A 147 2.10 -1.64 -4.24
N MET A 148 3.25 -2.31 -4.25
CA MET A 148 4.51 -1.69 -4.68
C MET A 148 4.46 -1.32 -6.16
N ASP A 149 3.87 -2.15 -7.03
CA ASP A 149 3.66 -1.84 -8.44
C ASP A 149 2.78 -0.60 -8.63
N LEU A 150 1.71 -0.48 -7.83
CA LEU A 150 0.85 0.70 -7.83
C LEU A 150 1.62 1.98 -7.48
N PHE A 151 2.46 1.93 -6.44
CA PHE A 151 3.26 3.09 -6.03
C PHE A 151 4.35 3.43 -7.05
N THR A 152 5.04 2.44 -7.59
CA THR A 152 6.08 2.64 -8.61
C THR A 152 5.51 3.17 -9.94
N SER A 153 4.24 2.87 -10.26
CA SER A 153 3.56 3.45 -11.42
C SER A 153 3.40 4.98 -11.35
N LEU A 154 3.50 5.56 -10.15
CA LEU A 154 3.53 7.01 -9.92
C LEU A 154 4.96 7.60 -9.99
N GLY A 155 5.97 6.80 -10.32
CA GLY A 155 7.38 7.20 -10.32
C GLY A 155 8.06 7.12 -8.96
N LEU A 156 7.42 6.48 -7.96
CA LEU A 156 8.00 6.30 -6.62
C LEU A 156 8.97 5.10 -6.60
N PRO A 157 9.97 5.10 -5.70
CA PRO A 157 10.88 3.98 -5.53
C PRO A 157 10.15 2.84 -4.86
N ASN A 158 10.58 1.62 -5.13
CA ASN A 158 9.82 0.46 -4.72
C ASN A 158 9.68 0.25 -3.21
N ILE A 159 10.50 0.76 -2.27
CA ILE A 159 10.46 0.60 -0.77
C ILE A 159 10.01 -0.72 -0.08
N GLY A 160 9.43 -1.71 -0.75
CA GLY A 160 9.00 -3.00 -0.20
C GLY A 160 10.13 -4.02 -0.14
N ASN A 161 11.36 -3.58 -0.38
CA ASN A 161 12.60 -4.34 -0.30
C ASN A 161 13.61 -3.57 0.54
N LYS A 162 14.62 -4.28 1.07
CA LYS A 162 15.72 -3.71 1.85
C LYS A 162 16.37 -2.51 1.12
N LEU A 163 16.69 -1.46 1.88
CA LEU A 163 17.40 -0.27 1.41
C LEU A 163 18.65 -0.69 0.61
N GLY A 164 18.69 -0.34 -0.69
CA GLY A 164 19.81 -0.64 -1.59
C GLY A 164 19.45 -1.35 -2.90
N GLN A 165 18.27 -1.95 -3.03
CA GLN A 165 17.85 -2.59 -4.29
C GLN A 165 17.07 -1.66 -5.25
N ASN A 166 16.53 -0.54 -4.73
CA ASN A 166 15.57 0.29 -5.47
C ASN A 166 16.18 1.52 -6.17
N PHE A 167 17.48 1.79 -5.98
CA PHE A 167 18.11 3.03 -6.46
C PHE A 167 18.70 2.97 -7.88
N LEU A 168 18.65 1.83 -8.57
CA LEU A 168 19.30 1.66 -9.88
C LEU A 168 18.41 1.88 -11.11
N GLN A 169 17.11 2.16 -10.97
CA GLN A 169 16.20 2.26 -12.13
C GLN A 169 15.85 3.70 -12.55
N LEU A 170 16.03 4.71 -11.68
CA LEU A 170 15.70 6.10 -12.02
C LEU A 170 16.79 6.81 -12.87
N GLN A 171 18.00 6.25 -12.98
CA GLN A 171 19.07 6.83 -13.82
C GLN A 171 19.09 6.29 -15.27
N THR A 172 18.32 5.23 -15.58
CA THR A 172 18.33 4.61 -16.91
C THR A 172 17.24 5.13 -17.87
N GLN A 173 16.39 6.07 -17.44
CA GLN A 173 15.40 6.72 -18.31
C GLN A 173 15.79 8.15 -18.73
N SER A 174 17.03 8.56 -18.44
CA SER A 174 17.60 9.86 -18.81
C SER A 174 18.63 9.76 -19.94
N HIS A 175 18.35 8.95 -20.96
CA HIS A 175 19.16 8.89 -22.19
C HIS A 175 18.28 8.77 -23.43
#